data_AF-A0A950FNT6-F1
#
_entry.id   AF-A0A950FNT6-F1
#
_cell.length_a   1.000
_cell.length_b   1.000
_cell.length_c   1.000
_cell.angle_alpha   90.00
_cell.angle_beta   90.00
_cell.angle_gamma   90.00
#
_symmetry.space_group_name_H-M   'P 1'
#
loop_
_entity.id
_entity.type
_entity.pdbx_description
1 polymer ?
#
loop_
_entity_poly.entity_id
_entity_poly.type
_entity_poly.pdbx_seq_one_letter_code
_entity_poly.pdbx_strand_id
1 'polypeptide(L)'
;MPMIVQAATGLVFATVLGGLIGFQRQYTQKPAGIRTHALVSLGSCAFAEYSALLGDTRIAAGVITGIGFLGAGAIVRQGFATRGLTTAASIWTAAALGMGVGLGHASWALIIAALVVLTLIVLAISDDTIMRVLPHRNRIAIKVNVDLDRISVAHLTEQIARACERVLFSEDLVLEHSPDGNRGEVGYILRIGANTDLAAALEKLMAIDGVLRVAIVDEPVTPTT
;
A
#
# COMPACT_ATOMS: atom_id res chain seq x y z
N MET A 1 9.86 -25.68 33.58
CA MET A 1 10.91 -24.83 32.97
C MET A 1 11.02 -23.56 33.79
N PRO A 2 12.23 -23.03 34.07
CA PRO A 2 12.38 -21.74 34.72
C PRO A 2 11.67 -20.65 33.90
N MET A 3 11.06 -19.67 34.56
CA MET A 3 10.35 -18.55 33.92
C MET A 3 11.22 -17.86 32.85
N ILE A 4 12.51 -17.65 33.15
CA ILE A 4 13.47 -17.04 32.23
C ILE A 4 13.73 -17.89 30.98
N VAL A 5 13.69 -19.22 31.10
CA VAL A 5 13.89 -20.12 29.96
C VAL A 5 12.66 -20.10 29.06
N GLN A 6 11.45 -20.05 29.62
CA GLN A 6 10.21 -19.92 28.84
C GLN A 6 10.19 -18.60 28.07
N ALA A 7 10.50 -17.49 28.75
CA ALA A 7 10.61 -16.16 28.15
C ALA A 7 11.64 -16.14 27.00
N ALA A 8 12.88 -16.58 27.28
CA ALA A 8 13.94 -16.61 26.27
C ALA A 8 13.56 -17.48 25.04
N THR A 9 12.92 -18.63 25.28
CA THR A 9 12.48 -19.51 24.19
C THR A 9 11.37 -18.85 23.37
N GLY A 10 10.41 -18.19 24.02
CA GLY A 10 9.33 -17.44 23.36
C GLY A 10 9.86 -16.30 22.49
N LEU A 11 10.78 -15.49 23.03
CA LEU A 11 11.40 -14.39 22.30
C LEU A 11 12.16 -14.86 21.05
N VAL A 12 12.97 -15.91 21.17
CA VAL A 12 13.68 -16.49 20.02
C VAL A 12 12.68 -17.04 19.00
N PHE A 13 11.66 -17.77 19.45
CA PHE A 13 10.67 -18.37 18.59
C PHE A 13 9.84 -17.32 17.82
N ALA A 14 9.36 -16.28 18.50
CA ALA A 14 8.66 -15.15 17.89
C ALA A 14 9.53 -14.43 16.86
N THR A 15 10.82 -14.23 17.16
CA THR A 15 11.79 -13.62 16.24
C THR A 15 11.95 -14.44 14.96
N VAL A 16 12.08 -15.77 15.09
CA VAL A 16 12.22 -16.68 13.94
C VAL A 16 10.95 -16.67 13.10
N LEU A 17 9.78 -16.83 13.71
CA LEU A 17 8.51 -16.83 12.97
C LEU A 17 8.22 -15.50 12.27
N GLY A 18 8.43 -14.37 12.95
CA GLY A 18 8.35 -13.04 12.33
C GLY A 18 9.37 -12.88 11.20
N GLY A 19 10.59 -13.36 11.41
CA GLY A 19 11.65 -13.39 10.40
C GLY A 19 11.27 -14.18 9.15
N LEU A 20 10.56 -15.31 9.27
CA LEU A 20 10.07 -16.10 8.12
C LEU A 20 9.03 -15.34 7.29
N ILE A 21 8.12 -14.60 7.93
CA ILE A 21 7.19 -13.70 7.23
C ILE A 21 7.99 -12.64 6.46
N GLY A 22 8.94 -11.99 7.14
CA GLY A 22 9.80 -10.99 6.54
C GLY A 22 10.73 -11.53 5.45
N PHE A 23 11.11 -12.80 5.50
CA PHE A 23 11.91 -13.47 4.46
C PHE A 23 11.14 -13.54 3.17
N GLN A 24 9.88 -13.97 3.20
CA GLN A 24 9.06 -13.99 1.98
C GLN A 24 8.85 -12.58 1.41
N ARG A 25 8.64 -11.59 2.28
CA ARG A 25 8.53 -10.18 1.87
C ARG A 25 9.80 -9.69 1.16
N GLN A 26 10.96 -10.00 1.72
CA GLN A 26 12.24 -9.58 1.17
C GLN A 26 12.59 -10.33 -0.14
N TYR A 27 12.26 -11.62 -0.21
CA TYR A 27 12.44 -12.44 -1.41
C TYR A 27 11.61 -11.91 -2.58
N THR A 28 10.37 -11.49 -2.31
CA THR A 28 9.45 -10.89 -3.31
C THR A 28 9.70 -9.40 -3.58
N GLN A 29 10.82 -8.84 -3.12
CA GLN A 29 11.20 -7.43 -3.31
C GLN A 29 10.16 -6.43 -2.78
N LYS A 30 9.39 -6.82 -1.76
CA LYS A 30 8.38 -5.95 -1.17
C LYS A 30 8.94 -5.20 0.06
N PRO A 31 8.40 -4.01 0.40
CA PRO A 31 8.85 -3.24 1.56
C PRO A 31 8.63 -3.98 2.89
N ALA A 32 9.43 -3.60 3.89
CA ALA A 32 9.58 -4.26 5.20
C ALA A 32 9.96 -5.74 5.08
N GLY A 33 11.25 -6.04 5.26
CA GLY A 33 11.80 -7.39 5.13
C GLY A 33 11.95 -8.14 6.46
N ILE A 34 12.94 -9.03 6.51
CA ILE A 34 13.25 -9.92 7.64
C ILE A 34 13.44 -9.12 8.94
N ARG A 35 14.28 -8.07 8.90
CA ARG A 35 14.63 -7.28 10.09
C ARG A 35 13.39 -6.64 10.73
N THR A 36 12.51 -6.07 9.91
CA THR A 36 11.30 -5.40 10.40
C THR A 36 10.36 -6.38 11.08
N HIS A 37 10.03 -7.49 10.41
CA HIS A 37 9.07 -8.45 10.95
C HIS A 37 9.63 -9.20 12.17
N ALA A 38 10.93 -9.52 12.17
CA ALA A 38 11.60 -10.12 13.32
C ALA A 38 11.55 -9.22 14.56
N LEU A 39 11.88 -7.92 14.42
CA LEU A 39 11.86 -6.98 15.54
C LEU A 39 10.45 -6.67 16.03
N VAL A 40 9.48 -6.56 15.13
CA VAL A 40 8.07 -6.37 15.49
C VAL A 40 7.54 -7.55 16.30
N SER A 41 7.78 -8.79 15.85
CA SER A 41 7.37 -9.99 16.58
C SER A 41 8.10 -10.14 17.92
N LEU A 42 9.41 -9.86 17.96
CA LEU A 42 10.22 -9.88 19.19
C LEU A 42 9.68 -8.89 20.23
N GLY A 43 9.51 -7.62 19.85
CA GLY A 43 9.04 -6.58 20.75
C GLY A 43 7.62 -6.87 21.26
N SER A 44 6.73 -7.33 20.37
CA SER A 44 5.36 -7.68 20.73
C SER A 44 5.29 -8.88 21.69
N CYS A 45 6.18 -9.86 21.52
CA CYS A 45 6.33 -10.99 22.45
C CYS A 45 6.78 -10.51 23.83
N ALA A 46 7.82 -9.66 23.89
CA ALA A 46 8.31 -9.11 25.16
C ALA A 46 7.24 -8.31 25.89
N PHE A 47 6.51 -7.44 25.20
CA PHE A 47 5.42 -6.66 25.83
C PHE A 47 4.25 -7.53 26.29
N ALA A 48 3.92 -8.60 25.56
CA ALA A 48 2.92 -9.57 25.99
C ALA A 48 3.36 -10.32 27.26
N GLU A 49 4.63 -10.73 27.35
CA GLU A 49 5.17 -11.34 28.57
C GLU A 49 5.13 -10.38 29.75
N TYR A 50 5.51 -9.10 29.56
CA TYR A 50 5.37 -8.08 30.60
C TYR A 50 3.93 -7.86 31.03
N SER A 51 2.99 -7.85 30.07
CA SER A 51 1.56 -7.74 30.33
C SER A 51 1.07 -8.90 31.21
N ALA A 52 1.47 -10.13 30.91
CA ALA A 52 1.13 -11.31 31.70
C ALA A 52 1.78 -11.31 33.09
N LEU A 53 3.07 -10.94 33.18
CA LEU A 53 3.82 -10.88 34.44
C LEU A 53 3.23 -9.86 35.42
N LEU A 54 2.79 -8.71 34.90
CA LEU A 54 2.23 -7.63 35.70
C LEU A 54 0.71 -7.77 35.90
N GLY A 55 0.05 -8.68 35.17
CA GLY A 55 -1.40 -8.80 35.15
C GLY A 55 -2.11 -7.57 34.55
N ASP A 56 -1.41 -6.77 33.73
CA ASP A 56 -1.93 -5.52 33.15
C ASP A 56 -2.13 -5.67 31.64
N THR A 57 -3.38 -5.88 31.25
CA THR A 57 -3.80 -6.02 29.84
C THR A 57 -3.64 -4.73 29.03
N ARG A 58 -3.46 -3.57 29.68
CA ARG A 58 -3.24 -2.29 28.99
C ARG A 58 -1.90 -2.25 28.28
N ILE A 59 -0.90 -3.00 28.74
CA ILE A 59 0.38 -3.13 28.04
C ILE A 59 0.15 -3.78 26.67
N ALA A 60 -0.59 -4.89 26.62
CA ALA A 60 -0.96 -5.55 25.37
C ALA A 60 -1.85 -4.67 24.48
N ALA A 61 -2.83 -3.95 25.04
CA ALA A 61 -3.64 -2.98 24.30
C ALA A 61 -2.80 -1.83 23.71
N GLY A 62 -1.75 -1.41 24.43
CA GLY A 62 -0.76 -0.43 23.97
C GLY A 62 0.02 -0.92 22.75
N VAL A 63 0.37 -2.21 22.69
CA VAL A 63 1.00 -2.81 21.50
C VAL A 63 0.08 -2.74 20.28
N ILE A 64 -1.20 -3.09 20.44
CA ILE A 64 -2.20 -3.04 19.35
C ILE A 64 -2.34 -1.61 18.80
N THR A 65 -2.36 -0.61 19.69
CA THR A 65 -2.41 0.80 19.31
C THR A 65 -1.11 1.22 18.61
N GLY A 66 0.05 0.89 19.19
CA GLY A 66 1.36 1.28 18.69
C GLY A 66 1.68 0.69 17.31
N ILE A 67 1.29 -0.56 17.06
CA ILE A 67 1.49 -1.18 15.74
C ILE A 67 0.61 -0.52 14.67
N GLY A 68 -0.54 0.04 15.04
CA GLY A 68 -1.38 0.83 14.15
C GLY A 68 -0.63 2.06 13.60
N PHE A 69 0.18 2.71 14.43
CA PHE A 69 1.02 3.84 14.01
C PHE A 69 2.16 3.41 13.06
N LEU A 70 2.85 2.30 13.37
CA LEU A 70 3.88 1.75 12.49
C LEU A 70 3.29 1.29 11.15
N GLY A 71 2.10 0.68 11.17
CA GLY A 71 1.36 0.28 9.99
C GLY A 71 0.97 1.48 9.13
N ALA A 72 0.43 2.54 9.73
CA ALA A 72 0.14 3.80 9.03
C ALA A 72 1.39 4.40 8.39
N GLY A 73 2.54 4.37 9.08
CA GLY A 73 3.83 4.83 8.54
C GLY A 73 4.36 3.99 7.36
N ALA A 74 3.87 2.77 7.17
CA ALA A 74 4.21 1.94 6.01
C ALA A 74 3.32 2.20 4.78
N ILE A 75 2.23 2.95 4.94
CA ILE A 75 1.30 3.30 3.86
C ILE A 75 1.74 4.65 3.29
N VAL A 76 2.14 4.65 2.02
CA VAL A 76 2.59 5.86 1.32
C VAL A 76 1.70 6.08 0.10
N ARG A 77 1.21 7.31 -0.04
CA ARG A 77 0.50 7.74 -1.26
C ARG A 77 1.52 8.30 -2.25
N GLN A 78 1.62 7.69 -3.43
CA GLN A 78 2.43 8.18 -4.54
C GLN A 78 1.49 8.47 -5.71
N GLY A 79 1.27 9.76 -6.00
CA GLY A 79 0.28 10.20 -6.98
C GLY A 79 -1.10 9.59 -6.72
N PHE A 80 -1.57 8.78 -7.67
CA PHE A 80 -2.89 8.12 -7.63
C PHE A 80 -2.89 6.74 -6.96
N ALA A 81 -1.73 6.21 -6.56
CA ALA A 81 -1.60 4.88 -5.99
C ALA A 81 -1.29 4.94 -4.48
N THR A 82 -1.97 4.10 -3.70
CA THR A 82 -1.69 3.89 -2.28
C THR A 82 -0.86 2.63 -2.09
N ARG A 83 0.44 2.77 -1.87
CA ARG A 83 1.35 1.64 -1.70
C ARG A 83 1.51 1.28 -0.22
N GLY A 84 1.70 -0.01 0.04
CA GLY A 84 2.10 -0.48 1.37
C GLY A 84 0.98 -0.98 2.26
N LEU A 85 -0.25 -1.13 1.75
CA LEU A 85 -1.37 -1.71 2.50
C LEU A 85 -1.07 -3.12 3.01
N THR A 86 -0.60 -4.03 2.15
CA THR A 86 -0.18 -5.38 2.57
C THR A 86 1.04 -5.35 3.48
N THR A 87 1.93 -4.37 3.31
CA THR A 87 3.08 -4.20 4.23
C THR A 87 2.60 -3.82 5.63
N ALA A 88 1.66 -2.88 5.73
CA ALA A 88 1.07 -2.47 6.99
C ALA A 88 0.32 -3.63 7.64
N ALA A 89 -0.48 -4.37 6.86
CA ALA A 89 -1.18 -5.55 7.32
C ALA A 89 -0.22 -6.66 7.79
N SER A 90 0.87 -6.93 7.06
CA SER A 90 1.84 -7.97 7.44
C SER A 90 2.60 -7.61 8.71
N ILE A 91 2.94 -6.34 8.91
CA ILE A 91 3.51 -5.83 10.17
C ILE A 91 2.51 -6.00 11.32
N TRP A 92 1.24 -5.65 11.11
CA TRP A 92 0.19 -5.81 12.11
C TRP A 92 0.00 -7.27 12.52
N THR A 93 -0.02 -8.19 11.55
CA THR A 93 -0.13 -9.63 11.83
C THR A 93 1.14 -10.20 12.49
N ALA A 94 2.33 -9.71 12.15
CA ALA A 94 3.57 -10.10 12.82
C ALA A 94 3.59 -9.70 14.31
N ALA A 95 2.98 -8.56 14.67
CA ALA A 95 2.80 -8.17 16.06
C ALA A 95 1.82 -9.11 16.79
N ALA A 96 0.68 -9.44 16.15
CA ALA A 96 -0.28 -10.39 16.70
C ALA A 96 0.35 -11.77 16.95
N LEU A 97 1.19 -12.24 16.02
CA LEU A 97 1.97 -13.47 16.19
C LEU A 97 2.88 -13.39 17.41
N GLY A 98 3.66 -12.30 17.54
CA GLY A 98 4.56 -12.08 18.67
C GLY A 98 3.82 -12.09 20.01
N MET A 99 2.69 -11.38 20.10
CA MET A 99 1.85 -11.38 21.30
C MET A 99 1.31 -12.77 21.63
N GLY A 100 0.89 -13.55 20.63
CA GLY A 100 0.43 -14.92 20.83
C GLY A 100 1.50 -15.82 21.45
N VAL A 101 2.76 -15.68 21.03
CA VAL A 101 3.89 -16.38 21.65
C VAL A 101 4.11 -15.91 23.09
N GLY A 102 4.16 -14.59 23.32
CA GLY A 102 4.43 -14.01 24.65
C GLY A 102 3.34 -14.27 25.70
N LEU A 103 2.09 -14.51 25.27
CA LEU A 103 0.99 -14.93 26.16
C LEU A 103 0.96 -16.46 26.40
N GLY A 104 1.95 -17.21 25.93
CA GLY A 104 2.04 -18.66 26.13
C GLY A 104 1.20 -19.50 25.15
N HIS A 105 0.62 -18.88 24.12
CA HIS A 105 -0.22 -19.53 23.11
C HIS A 105 0.58 -19.84 21.83
N ALA A 106 1.70 -20.57 21.97
CA ALA A 106 2.59 -20.89 20.84
C ALA A 106 1.91 -21.66 19.70
N SER A 107 0.91 -22.50 20.00
CA SER A 107 0.11 -23.20 18.99
C SER A 107 -0.68 -22.25 18.09
N TRP A 108 -1.25 -21.18 18.68
CA TRP A 108 -1.93 -20.13 17.92
C TRP A 108 -0.97 -19.34 17.04
N ALA A 109 0.23 -19.02 17.55
CA ALA A 109 1.26 -18.33 16.79
C ALA A 109 1.71 -19.11 15.55
N LEU A 110 1.80 -20.44 15.65
CA LEU A 110 2.09 -21.32 14.51
C LEU A 110 0.99 -21.30 13.44
N ILE A 111 -0.28 -21.35 13.86
CA ILE A 111 -1.43 -21.26 12.94
C ILE A 111 -1.42 -19.90 12.23
N ILE A 112 -1.19 -18.81 12.97
CA ILE A 112 -1.08 -17.46 12.40
C ILE A 112 0.08 -17.40 11.40
N ALA A 113 1.26 -17.90 11.74
CA ALA A 113 2.41 -17.94 10.84
C ALA A 113 2.08 -18.67 9.52
N ALA A 114 1.49 -19.85 9.63
CA ALA A 114 1.12 -20.68 8.48
C ALA A 114 0.08 -19.97 7.60
N LEU A 115 -0.94 -19.36 8.20
CA LEU A 115 -1.97 -18.62 7.46
C LEU A 115 -1.42 -17.35 6.82
N VAL A 116 -0.50 -16.63 7.46
CA VAL A 116 0.16 -15.46 6.87
C VAL A 116 0.98 -15.88 5.65
N VAL A 117 1.84 -16.89 5.80
CA VAL A 117 2.67 -17.37 4.68
C VAL A 117 1.80 -17.89 3.55
N LEU A 118 0.76 -18.67 3.85
CA LEU A 118 -0.21 -19.14 2.85
C LEU A 118 -0.89 -17.97 2.14
N THR A 119 -1.38 -16.98 2.88
CA THR A 119 -2.03 -15.79 2.31
C THR A 119 -1.07 -15.03 1.42
N LEU A 120 0.19 -14.81 1.84
CA LEU A 120 1.20 -14.12 1.04
C LEU A 120 1.61 -14.91 -0.21
N ILE A 121 1.66 -16.24 -0.15
CA ILE A 121 1.96 -17.09 -1.30
C ILE A 121 0.78 -17.12 -2.28
N VAL A 122 -0.45 -17.36 -1.79
CA VAL A 122 -1.66 -17.37 -2.61
C VAL A 122 -1.85 -16.01 -3.28
N LEU A 123 -1.64 -14.91 -2.54
CA LEU A 123 -1.75 -13.56 -3.11
C LEU A 123 -0.65 -13.29 -4.16
N ALA A 124 0.58 -13.76 -3.95
CA ALA A 124 1.65 -13.64 -4.93
C ALA A 124 1.35 -14.40 -6.24
N ILE A 125 0.73 -15.59 -6.15
CA ILE A 125 0.24 -16.34 -7.32
C ILE A 125 -0.97 -15.62 -7.95
N SER A 126 -1.79 -15.01 -7.10
CA SER A 126 -2.99 -14.31 -7.52
C SER A 126 -2.64 -13.03 -8.27
N ASP A 127 -1.61 -12.27 -7.95
CA ASP A 127 -1.26 -11.07 -8.72
C ASP A 127 -1.07 -11.43 -10.21
N ASP A 128 -0.24 -12.42 -10.54
CA ASP A 128 -0.02 -12.82 -11.93
C ASP A 128 -1.23 -13.54 -12.57
N THR A 129 -1.97 -14.33 -11.80
CA THR A 129 -3.10 -15.12 -12.33
C THR A 129 -4.38 -14.28 -12.45
N ILE A 130 -4.66 -13.45 -11.45
CA ILE A 130 -5.72 -12.42 -11.46
C ILE A 130 -5.41 -11.39 -12.55
N MET A 131 -4.16 -10.97 -12.76
CA MET A 131 -3.81 -10.10 -13.90
C MET A 131 -4.04 -10.77 -15.27
N ARG A 132 -3.99 -12.10 -15.34
CA ARG A 132 -4.33 -12.86 -16.57
C ARG A 132 -5.84 -13.08 -16.75
N VAL A 133 -6.60 -13.17 -15.67
CA VAL A 133 -8.05 -13.46 -15.68
C VAL A 133 -8.90 -12.19 -15.64
N LEU A 134 -8.44 -11.14 -14.97
CA LEU A 134 -9.02 -9.81 -15.11
C LEU A 134 -8.57 -9.26 -16.47
N PRO A 135 -9.49 -8.94 -17.39
CA PRO A 135 -9.12 -8.19 -18.58
C PRO A 135 -8.39 -6.94 -18.11
N HIS A 136 -7.26 -6.61 -18.74
CA HIS A 136 -6.55 -5.36 -18.52
C HIS A 136 -7.61 -4.27 -18.44
N ARG A 137 -7.91 -3.78 -17.24
CA ARG A 137 -8.75 -2.60 -17.10
C ARG A 137 -7.80 -1.52 -17.58
N ASN A 138 -7.85 -1.23 -18.89
CA ASN A 138 -7.13 -0.18 -19.61
C ASN A 138 -7.38 1.16 -18.90
N ARG A 139 -6.74 1.34 -17.75
CA ARG A 139 -6.81 2.50 -16.90
C ARG A 139 -5.45 3.15 -17.01
N ILE A 140 -5.42 4.33 -17.60
CA ILE A 140 -4.18 5.09 -17.79
C ILE A 140 -4.30 6.33 -16.92
N ALA A 141 -3.32 6.50 -16.04
CA ALA A 141 -3.15 7.74 -15.31
C ALA A 141 -2.42 8.74 -16.21
N ILE A 142 -2.98 9.94 -16.34
CA ILE A 142 -2.35 11.05 -17.04
C ILE A 142 -2.25 12.26 -16.12
N LYS A 143 -1.20 13.04 -16.31
CA LYS A 143 -1.04 14.39 -15.75
C LYS A 143 -1.21 15.39 -16.87
N VAL A 144 -2.07 16.38 -16.65
CA VAL A 144 -2.37 17.44 -17.60
C VAL A 144 -1.93 18.76 -16.99
N ASN A 145 -0.93 19.39 -17.59
CA ASN A 145 -0.54 20.76 -17.24
C ASN A 145 -1.44 21.72 -17.99
N VAL A 146 -2.07 22.63 -17.26
CA VAL A 146 -2.99 23.62 -17.82
C VAL A 146 -2.66 25.04 -17.40
N ASP A 147 -3.06 25.96 -18.26
CA ASP A 147 -3.11 27.39 -17.99
C ASP A 147 -4.51 27.73 -17.45
N LEU A 148 -4.59 28.01 -16.15
CA LEU A 148 -5.87 28.25 -15.45
C LEU A 148 -6.49 29.61 -15.80
N ASP A 149 -5.73 30.50 -16.44
CA ASP A 149 -6.26 31.74 -16.97
C ASP A 149 -7.07 31.49 -18.26
N ARG A 150 -6.84 30.35 -18.93
CA ARG A 150 -7.52 29.96 -20.18
C ARG A 150 -8.61 28.92 -19.98
N ILE A 151 -8.44 27.99 -19.05
CA ILE A 151 -9.41 26.91 -18.83
C ILE A 151 -9.59 26.62 -17.34
N SER A 152 -10.85 26.55 -16.91
CA SER A 152 -11.17 26.09 -15.56
C SER A 152 -11.07 24.56 -15.49
N VAL A 153 -10.67 24.04 -14.32
CA VAL A 153 -10.62 22.59 -14.06
C VAL A 153 -11.95 21.91 -14.41
N ALA A 154 -13.08 22.52 -14.07
CA ALA A 154 -14.40 21.95 -14.33
C ALA A 154 -14.62 21.76 -15.84
N HIS A 155 -14.24 22.76 -16.64
CA HIS A 155 -14.38 22.70 -18.09
C HIS A 155 -13.38 21.73 -18.73
N LEU A 156 -12.14 21.68 -18.22
CA LEU A 156 -11.14 20.69 -18.60
C LEU A 156 -11.68 19.26 -18.36
N THR A 157 -12.18 18.99 -17.16
CA THR A 157 -12.72 17.68 -16.79
C THR A 157 -13.87 17.26 -17.71
N GLU A 158 -14.75 18.20 -18.08
CA GLU A 158 -15.83 17.95 -19.03
C GLU A 158 -15.29 17.62 -20.44
N GLN A 159 -14.31 18.39 -20.94
CA GLN A 159 -13.72 18.14 -22.26
C GLN A 159 -12.97 16.80 -22.32
N ILE A 160 -12.26 16.43 -21.26
CA ILE A 160 -11.59 15.14 -21.14
C ILE A 160 -12.63 14.01 -21.12
N ALA A 161 -13.73 14.17 -20.38
CA ALA A 161 -14.83 13.20 -20.35
C ALA A 161 -15.59 13.08 -21.68
N ARG A 162 -15.55 14.11 -22.55
CA ARG A 162 -16.05 14.03 -23.93
C ARG A 162 -15.06 13.38 -24.88
N ALA A 163 -13.76 13.64 -24.69
CA ALA A 163 -12.70 13.08 -25.53
C ALA A 163 -12.43 11.60 -25.23
N CYS A 164 -12.69 11.14 -24.00
CA CYS A 164 -12.43 9.79 -23.50
C CYS A 164 -13.70 9.15 -22.93
N GLU A 165 -13.87 7.82 -23.05
CA GLU A 165 -15.10 7.11 -22.64
C GLU A 165 -15.52 7.33 -21.18
N ARG A 166 -14.55 7.41 -20.24
CA ARG A 166 -14.85 7.68 -18.83
C ARG A 166 -13.66 8.20 -18.04
N VAL A 167 -13.86 9.35 -17.39
CA VAL A 167 -13.02 9.84 -16.30
C VAL A 167 -13.53 9.22 -15.00
N LEU A 168 -12.65 8.55 -14.25
CA LEU A 168 -13.02 7.88 -12.99
C LEU A 168 -12.56 8.64 -11.74
N PHE A 169 -11.63 9.57 -11.90
CA PHE A 169 -11.02 10.34 -10.82
C PHE A 169 -10.38 11.61 -11.38
N SER A 170 -10.63 12.74 -10.73
CA SER A 170 -10.04 14.05 -11.02
C SER A 170 -9.60 14.63 -9.69
N GLU A 171 -8.29 14.85 -9.50
CA GLU A 171 -7.76 15.58 -8.36
C GLU A 171 -6.94 16.76 -8.89
N ASP A 172 -7.24 17.94 -8.35
CA ASP A 172 -6.50 19.17 -8.62
C ASP A 172 -5.34 19.24 -7.65
N LEU A 173 -4.09 19.30 -8.12
CA LEU A 173 -3.03 19.72 -7.19
C LEU A 173 -1.76 20.27 -7.83
N VAL A 174 -1.30 21.33 -7.16
CA VAL A 174 -0.08 22.13 -7.32
C VAL A 174 -0.21 23.22 -8.39
N LEU A 175 -0.61 24.40 -7.89
CA LEU A 175 -0.37 25.68 -8.53
C LEU A 175 1.12 25.99 -8.37
N GLU A 176 1.92 25.77 -9.41
CA GLU A 176 3.23 26.42 -9.45
C GLU A 176 2.99 27.86 -9.90
N HIS A 177 3.12 28.79 -8.95
CA HIS A 177 3.08 30.22 -9.25
C HIS A 177 4.37 30.59 -10.00
N SER A 178 4.37 30.36 -11.31
CA SER A 178 5.41 30.83 -12.20
C SER A 178 5.22 32.34 -12.42
N PRO A 179 6.30 33.14 -12.53
CA PRO A 179 6.20 34.59 -12.76
C PRO A 179 5.38 35.00 -14.00
N ASP A 180 5.15 34.06 -14.92
CA ASP A 180 4.56 34.28 -16.25
C ASP A 180 3.09 33.82 -16.39
N GLY A 181 2.42 33.34 -15.33
CA GLY A 181 0.98 32.99 -15.40
C GLY A 181 0.51 31.95 -14.36
N ASN A 182 -0.82 31.74 -14.29
CA ASN A 182 -1.43 30.81 -13.33
C ASN A 182 -1.48 29.37 -13.88
N ARG A 183 -0.38 28.61 -13.71
CA ARG A 183 -0.29 27.22 -14.18
C ARG A 183 -0.76 26.24 -13.10
N GLY A 184 -1.51 25.22 -13.51
CA GLY A 184 -1.94 24.11 -12.65
C GLY A 184 -1.61 22.75 -13.26
N GLU A 185 -1.29 21.78 -12.42
CA GLU A 185 -1.25 20.37 -12.80
C GLU A 185 -2.53 19.68 -12.31
N VAL A 186 -3.23 18.99 -13.22
CA VAL A 186 -4.44 18.24 -12.89
C VAL A 186 -4.25 16.77 -13.26
N GLY A 187 -4.61 15.91 -12.32
CA GLY A 187 -4.43 14.48 -12.43
C GLY A 187 -5.71 13.74 -12.81
N TYR A 188 -5.65 12.92 -13.87
CA TYR A 188 -6.79 12.15 -14.34
C TYR A 188 -6.51 10.66 -14.47
N ILE A 189 -7.48 9.83 -14.06
CA ILE A 189 -7.50 8.40 -14.38
C ILE A 189 -8.53 8.16 -15.47
N LEU A 190 -8.05 7.80 -16.65
CA LEU A 190 -8.86 7.53 -17.83
C LEU A 190 -9.11 6.03 -17.97
N ARG A 191 -10.35 5.65 -18.26
CA ARG A 191 -10.64 4.31 -18.78
C ARG A 191 -10.67 4.38 -20.31
N ILE A 192 -9.84 3.56 -20.93
CA ILE A 192 -9.67 3.49 -22.38
C ILE A 192 -10.27 2.17 -22.87
N GLY A 193 -11.07 2.21 -23.93
CA GLY A 193 -11.62 0.99 -24.53
C GLY A 193 -10.52 0.10 -25.12
N ALA A 194 -10.78 -1.19 -25.30
CA ALA A 194 -9.81 -2.12 -25.90
C ALA A 194 -9.46 -1.76 -27.37
N ASN A 195 -10.29 -0.95 -28.02
CA ASN A 195 -10.17 -0.52 -29.41
C ASN A 195 -9.83 0.98 -29.57
N THR A 196 -9.54 1.67 -28.47
CA THR A 196 -9.25 3.11 -28.52
C THR A 196 -7.75 3.31 -28.75
N ASP A 197 -7.40 4.04 -29.81
CA ASP A 197 -6.03 4.46 -30.06
C ASP A 197 -5.60 5.49 -29.00
N LEU A 198 -4.67 5.09 -28.14
CA LEU A 198 -4.11 5.92 -27.09
C LEU A 198 -3.44 7.18 -27.65
N ALA A 199 -2.74 7.06 -28.78
CA ALA A 199 -2.07 8.20 -29.40
C ALA A 199 -3.11 9.23 -29.85
N ALA A 200 -4.17 8.78 -30.54
CA ALA A 200 -5.26 9.65 -30.96
C ALA A 200 -6.02 10.28 -29.78
N ALA A 201 -6.17 9.56 -28.66
CA ALA A 201 -6.77 10.10 -27.45
C ALA A 201 -5.90 11.20 -26.82
N LEU A 202 -4.58 10.98 -26.71
CA LEU A 202 -3.64 11.97 -26.19
C LEU A 202 -3.53 13.20 -27.09
N GLU A 203 -3.56 13.02 -28.41
CA GLU A 203 -3.55 14.12 -29.37
C GLU A 203 -4.79 15.02 -29.23
N LYS A 204 -5.97 14.42 -29.08
CA LYS A 204 -7.21 15.15 -28.78
C LYS A 204 -7.14 15.93 -27.47
N LEU A 205 -6.47 15.38 -26.46
CA LEU A 205 -6.30 16.04 -25.17
C LEU A 205 -5.31 17.21 -25.26
N MET A 206 -4.22 17.08 -26.04
CA MET A 206 -3.29 18.20 -26.29
C MET A 206 -3.91 19.31 -27.14
N ALA A 207 -4.93 19.01 -27.94
CA ALA A 207 -5.63 19.99 -28.77
C ALA A 207 -6.63 20.87 -27.99
N ILE A 208 -6.86 20.58 -26.70
CA ILE A 208 -7.72 21.40 -25.83
C ILE A 208 -7.03 22.73 -25.54
N ASP A 209 -7.74 23.84 -25.80
CA ASP A 209 -7.22 25.17 -25.47
C ASP A 209 -7.02 25.31 -23.95
N GLY A 210 -5.85 25.79 -23.55
CA GLY A 210 -5.40 25.83 -22.16
C GLY A 210 -4.63 24.59 -21.69
N VAL A 211 -4.54 23.50 -22.47
CA VAL A 211 -3.64 22.37 -22.16
C VAL A 211 -2.24 22.64 -22.69
N LEU A 212 -1.26 22.62 -21.80
CA LEU A 212 0.16 22.87 -22.10
C LEU A 212 0.93 21.57 -22.36
N ARG A 213 0.61 20.51 -21.61
CA ARG A 213 1.28 19.21 -21.71
C ARG A 213 0.40 18.10 -21.15
N VAL A 214 0.46 16.93 -21.77
CA VAL A 214 -0.09 15.68 -21.22
C VAL A 214 1.04 14.68 -21.07
N ALA A 215 1.16 14.06 -19.90
CA ALA A 215 2.14 13.00 -19.64
C ALA A 215 1.42 11.76 -19.09
N ILE A 216 1.72 10.59 -19.65
CA ILE A 216 1.33 9.31 -19.04
C ILE A 216 2.18 9.12 -17.78
N VAL A 217 1.54 8.69 -16.71
CA VAL A 217 2.23 8.28 -15.49
C VAL A 217 2.43 6.78 -15.56
N ASP A 218 3.68 6.33 -15.50
CA ASP A 218 4.08 4.91 -15.63
C ASP A 218 3.56 3.99 -14.52
N GLU A 219 2.83 4.52 -13.53
CA GLU A 219 2.19 3.67 -12.53
C GLU A 219 0.78 3.28 -12.99
N PRO A 220 0.54 1.98 -13.32
CA PRO A 220 -0.80 1.50 -13.50
C PRO A 220 -1.60 1.77 -12.22
N VAL A 221 -2.83 2.25 -12.38
CA VAL A 221 -3.84 2.27 -11.31
C VAL A 221 -4.29 0.83 -11.09
N THR A 222 -3.39 0.01 -10.57
CA THR A 222 -3.75 -1.20 -9.86
C THR A 222 -3.90 -0.84 -8.39
N PRO A 223 -4.91 -1.41 -7.71
CA PRO A 223 -4.89 -1.40 -6.25
C PRO A 223 -3.63 -2.15 -5.85
N THR A 224 -2.62 -1.41 -5.39
CA THR A 224 -1.49 -1.98 -4.67
C THR A 224 -2.03 -2.46 -3.33
N THR A 225 -2.67 -3.63 -3.37
CA THR A 225 -2.82 -4.48 -2.19
C THR A 225 -1.43 -4.75 -1.66
#